data_AF-A0A9D7J524-F1
#
_entry.id   AF-A0A9D7J524-F1
#
_cell.length_a   1.000
_cell.length_b   1.000
_cell.length_c   1.000
_cell.angle_alpha   90.00
_cell.angle_beta   90.00
_cell.angle_gamma   90.00
#
_symmetry.space_group_name_H-M   'P 1'
#
loop_
_entity.id
_entity.type
_entity.pdbx_description
1 polymer ?
#
loop_
_entity_poly.entity_id
_entity_poly.type
_entity_poly.pdbx_seq_one_letter_code
_entity_poly.pdbx_strand_id
1 'polypeptide(L)'
;MHLRALRALAGCYAARLGVASQPGLVGPIRVGSPPVRQQLLLFEIGTTTGVFVRFAAKHNIARDSPAECNPFAVFPDRRPCRLGEGDAVALVAPASWADSAWIEQTAGVLAGWGWEVRVGRHAHDRLGYLAGTDDDRLADLNAAIRDPRVRAIVCVTGGCGSFRLVRGVDVEALRADPKPIVGYSDITALHRVWQAVGVPSLHGAGAGAHAETVRKLLIGARPDPVVADPNRYGAMLTTTGAATGVLAGGNLELLARNVGVVEFDLEGCVLLLEANRAAGLGMVDRALTQLIDSGSLAGISGVAIGILEGFEGYEDRDWDVVDVLRERLGLLKVPILAGLPVGHDPNPVTVPLGVACVLDADAGTLACGPAMR
;
A
#
# COMPACT_ATOMS: atom_id res chain seq x y z
N MET A 1 41.29 -9.48 -5.02
CA MET A 1 40.79 -9.89 -3.68
C MET A 1 39.43 -10.59 -3.71
N HIS A 2 38.58 -10.40 -4.74
CA HIS A 2 37.25 -11.03 -4.84
C HIS A 2 37.21 -12.51 -5.31
N LEU A 3 38.23 -13.04 -5.98
CA LEU A 3 38.25 -14.44 -6.43
C LEU A 3 38.53 -15.48 -5.31
N ARG A 4 39.16 -15.07 -4.19
CA ARG A 4 39.43 -15.98 -3.07
C ARG A 4 38.18 -16.25 -2.22
N ALA A 5 37.28 -15.27 -2.09
CA ALA A 5 36.01 -15.43 -1.36
C ALA A 5 35.01 -16.33 -2.12
N LEU A 6 34.96 -16.22 -3.45
CA LEU A 6 34.12 -17.09 -4.29
C LEU A 6 34.59 -18.55 -4.30
N ARG A 7 35.91 -18.80 -4.25
CA ARG A 7 36.46 -20.16 -4.12
C ARG A 7 36.18 -20.79 -2.75
N ALA A 8 36.16 -20.00 -1.68
CA ALA A 8 35.80 -20.49 -0.34
C ALA A 8 34.32 -20.90 -0.24
N LEU A 9 33.41 -20.13 -0.86
CA LEU A 9 31.98 -20.45 -0.90
C LEU A 9 31.67 -21.70 -1.76
N ALA A 10 32.35 -21.85 -2.91
CA ALA A 10 32.20 -23.04 -3.76
C ALA A 10 32.77 -24.31 -3.12
N GLY A 11 33.89 -24.21 -2.39
CA GLY A 11 34.52 -25.32 -1.67
C GLY A 11 33.66 -25.84 -0.50
N CYS A 12 32.98 -24.97 0.24
CA CYS A 12 32.09 -25.35 1.33
C CYS A 12 30.80 -26.05 0.85
N TYR A 13 30.37 -25.81 -0.40
CA TYR A 13 29.14 -26.40 -0.95
C TYR A 13 29.38 -27.77 -1.60
N ALA A 14 30.54 -27.96 -2.26
CA ALA A 14 30.90 -29.23 -2.92
C ALA A 14 31.18 -30.37 -1.92
N ALA A 15 31.74 -30.06 -0.74
CA ALA A 15 31.93 -31.05 0.33
C ALA A 15 30.62 -31.57 0.95
N ARG A 16 29.50 -30.86 0.75
CA ARG A 16 28.18 -31.20 1.29
C ARG A 16 27.34 -32.09 0.36
N LEU A 17 27.75 -32.21 -0.92
CA LEU A 17 26.97 -32.89 -1.97
C LEU A 17 27.70 -34.10 -2.58
N GLY A 18 28.96 -34.36 -2.23
CA GLY A 18 29.61 -35.66 -2.50
C GLY A 18 29.84 -36.03 -3.97
N VAL A 19 29.92 -35.05 -4.89
CA VAL A 19 30.09 -35.33 -6.33
C VAL A 19 31.53 -35.08 -6.78
N ALA A 20 32.20 -36.13 -7.25
CA ALA A 20 33.52 -36.06 -7.90
C ALA A 20 33.38 -35.70 -9.39
N SER A 21 34.28 -34.88 -9.92
CA SER A 21 34.33 -34.49 -11.34
C SER A 21 35.25 -35.40 -12.17
N GLN A 22 34.84 -35.73 -13.40
CA GLN A 22 35.65 -36.38 -14.44
C GLN A 22 35.46 -35.63 -15.78
N PRO A 23 36.51 -35.50 -16.64
CA PRO A 23 36.47 -34.63 -17.82
C PRO A 23 36.31 -35.40 -19.15
N GLY A 24 35.60 -34.82 -20.14
CA GLY A 24 35.68 -35.32 -21.52
C GLY A 24 34.72 -34.72 -22.55
N LEU A 25 35.32 -34.11 -23.59
CA LEU A 25 34.90 -33.95 -25.00
C LEU A 25 33.79 -32.95 -25.39
N VAL A 26 34.23 -31.97 -26.20
CA VAL A 26 33.47 -30.93 -26.90
C VAL A 26 33.22 -31.35 -28.35
N GLY A 27 32.01 -31.14 -28.86
CA GLY A 27 31.63 -31.30 -30.28
C GLY A 27 30.59 -30.25 -30.72
N PRO A 28 30.43 -29.98 -32.03
CA PRO A 28 29.80 -28.76 -32.53
C PRO A 28 28.26 -28.79 -32.49
N ILE A 29 27.67 -27.64 -32.13
CA ILE A 29 26.23 -27.40 -31.99
C ILE A 29 25.57 -27.26 -33.37
N ARG A 30 24.50 -28.02 -33.63
CA ARG A 30 23.52 -27.75 -34.70
C ARG A 30 22.21 -27.28 -34.08
N VAL A 31 21.69 -26.15 -34.55
CA VAL A 31 20.42 -25.56 -34.13
C VAL A 31 19.28 -26.22 -34.91
N GLY A 32 18.33 -26.81 -34.19
CA GLY A 32 17.06 -27.28 -34.72
C GLY A 32 16.00 -27.29 -33.61
N SER A 33 14.92 -26.52 -33.77
CA SER A 33 13.68 -26.62 -32.99
C SER A 33 12.90 -27.89 -33.43
N PRO A 34 12.08 -28.61 -32.62
CA PRO A 34 10.95 -28.10 -31.77
C PRO A 34 10.70 -28.99 -30.50
N PRO A 35 9.47 -29.20 -29.95
CA PRO A 35 8.46 -28.31 -29.35
C PRO A 35 8.31 -28.50 -27.80
N VAL A 36 7.39 -27.73 -27.19
CA VAL A 36 7.10 -27.56 -25.74
C VAL A 36 6.64 -28.83 -25.00
N ARG A 37 7.27 -29.15 -23.85
CA ARG A 37 6.66 -29.39 -22.50
C ARG A 37 7.66 -30.07 -21.55
N GLN A 38 8.07 -29.37 -20.49
CA GLN A 38 8.06 -29.79 -19.07
C GLN A 38 8.93 -28.84 -18.23
N GLN A 39 8.37 -28.41 -17.10
CA GLN A 39 9.04 -27.63 -16.06
C GLN A 39 9.99 -28.52 -15.28
N LEU A 40 11.24 -28.10 -15.16
CA LEU A 40 12.10 -28.35 -14.00
C LEU A 40 13.12 -27.21 -13.94
N LEU A 41 13.15 -26.46 -12.82
CA LEU A 41 14.17 -25.46 -12.56
C LEU A 41 15.46 -26.20 -12.15
N LEU A 42 16.21 -26.66 -13.14
CA LEU A 42 17.57 -27.18 -12.99
C LEU A 42 18.55 -26.01 -13.17
N PHE A 43 19.26 -25.65 -12.11
CA PHE A 43 20.39 -24.76 -12.20
C PHE A 43 21.55 -25.49 -12.87
N GLU A 44 21.73 -25.32 -14.18
CA GLU A 44 22.98 -25.66 -14.85
C GLU A 44 23.95 -24.47 -14.77
N ILE A 45 24.99 -24.61 -13.92
CA ILE A 45 26.15 -23.73 -13.98
C ILE A 45 27.06 -24.25 -15.10
N GLY A 46 26.78 -23.84 -16.34
CA GLY A 46 27.64 -24.06 -17.49
C GLY A 46 28.86 -23.14 -17.45
N THR A 47 30.06 -23.69 -17.32
CA THR A 47 31.32 -22.93 -17.36
C THR A 47 31.80 -22.74 -18.81
N THR A 48 31.24 -21.75 -19.52
CA THR A 48 31.94 -21.09 -20.65
C THR A 48 31.24 -19.79 -21.05
N THR A 49 31.98 -18.68 -20.94
CA THR A 49 31.81 -17.38 -21.64
C THR A 49 30.43 -16.69 -21.64
N GLY A 50 30.34 -15.59 -20.87
CA GLY A 50 29.35 -14.51 -21.05
C GLY A 50 28.14 -14.59 -20.11
N VAL A 51 28.19 -13.89 -18.98
CA VAL A 51 27.02 -13.70 -18.12
C VAL A 51 26.15 -12.61 -18.73
N PHE A 52 25.12 -12.99 -19.48
CA PHE A 52 23.98 -12.13 -19.77
C PHE A 52 22.85 -12.49 -18.81
N VAL A 53 22.62 -11.66 -17.80
CA VAL A 53 21.41 -11.75 -16.96
C VAL A 53 20.28 -11.09 -17.75
N ARG A 54 19.49 -11.90 -18.47
CA ARG A 54 18.19 -11.45 -18.97
C ARG A 54 17.18 -11.61 -17.84
N PHE A 55 16.71 -10.49 -17.28
CA PHE A 55 15.46 -10.49 -16.53
C PHE A 55 14.32 -10.75 -17.54
N ALA A 56 13.74 -11.94 -17.50
CA ALA A 56 12.49 -12.19 -18.20
C ALA A 56 11.36 -11.53 -17.38
N ALA A 57 10.81 -10.43 -17.90
CA ALA A 57 9.55 -9.90 -17.43
C ALA A 57 8.49 -11.02 -17.50
N LYS A 58 7.72 -11.19 -16.43
CA LYS A 58 6.59 -12.14 -16.34
C LYS A 58 5.73 -11.97 -17.60
N HIS A 59 5.72 -12.98 -18.48
CA HIS A 59 4.77 -13.03 -19.60
C HIS A 59 3.62 -13.98 -19.22
N ASN A 60 2.42 -13.47 -19.50
CA ASN A 60 1.10 -14.04 -19.26
C ASN A 60 1.00 -15.56 -19.37
N ILE A 61 0.58 -16.17 -18.26
CA ILE A 61 -0.07 -17.48 -18.28
C ILE A 61 -1.53 -17.22 -18.65
N ALA A 62 -1.91 -17.57 -19.88
CA ALA A 62 -3.32 -17.64 -20.27
C ALA A 62 -4.02 -18.67 -19.37
N ARG A 63 -5.06 -18.23 -18.64
CA ARG A 63 -5.95 -19.13 -17.89
C ARG A 63 -7.11 -19.53 -18.81
N ASP A 64 -7.27 -20.84 -18.99
CA ASP A 64 -8.44 -21.43 -19.63
C ASP A 64 -9.64 -21.52 -18.65
N SER A 65 -10.82 -21.28 -19.21
CA SER A 65 -12.21 -21.45 -18.70
C SER A 65 -12.88 -20.25 -18.00
N PRO A 66 -14.15 -19.94 -18.36
CA PRO A 66 -14.90 -18.80 -17.83
C PRO A 66 -15.69 -19.22 -16.58
N ALA A 67 -15.02 -19.26 -15.43
CA ALA A 67 -15.73 -18.98 -14.19
C ALA A 67 -15.85 -17.45 -14.11
N GLU A 68 -17.08 -16.94 -13.95
CA GLU A 68 -17.41 -15.50 -13.85
C GLU A 68 -16.29 -14.71 -13.14
N CYS A 69 -15.40 -14.12 -13.93
CA CYS A 69 -14.26 -13.39 -13.41
C CYS A 69 -14.82 -12.07 -12.89
N ASN A 70 -14.80 -11.89 -11.56
CA ASN A 70 -14.99 -10.60 -10.95
C ASN A 70 -13.91 -9.66 -11.54
N PRO A 71 -14.28 -8.65 -12.34
CA PRO A 71 -13.31 -7.74 -12.97
C PRO A 71 -12.53 -6.90 -11.95
N PHE A 72 -12.86 -7.01 -10.65
CA PHE A 72 -12.23 -6.31 -9.54
C PHE A 72 -11.36 -7.20 -8.63
N ALA A 73 -11.17 -8.49 -8.91
CA ALA A 73 -10.44 -9.40 -8.03
C ALA A 73 -8.91 -9.33 -8.23
N VAL A 74 -8.31 -8.19 -7.91
CA VAL A 74 -6.83 -8.05 -7.74
C VAL A 74 -6.38 -8.72 -6.42
N PHE A 75 -7.29 -8.80 -5.43
CA PHE A 75 -7.05 -9.37 -4.10
C PHE A 75 -8.19 -10.32 -3.69
N PRO A 76 -7.94 -11.32 -2.82
CA PRO A 76 -9.01 -12.10 -2.21
C PRO A 76 -9.87 -11.18 -1.32
N ASP A 77 -11.14 -11.00 -1.65
CA ASP A 77 -12.05 -10.12 -0.90
C ASP A 77 -12.34 -10.67 0.51
N ARG A 78 -11.68 -10.08 1.51
CA ARG A 78 -11.88 -10.36 2.94
C ARG A 78 -12.56 -9.18 3.64
N ARG A 79 -13.57 -8.58 3.00
CA ARG A 79 -14.39 -7.53 3.65
C ARG A 79 -14.80 -7.92 5.08
N PRO A 80 -14.49 -7.10 6.10
CA PRO A 80 -14.93 -7.34 7.46
C PRO A 80 -16.46 -7.17 7.62
N CYS A 81 -17.02 -7.74 8.69
CA CYS A 81 -18.39 -7.46 9.10
C CYS A 81 -18.52 -5.99 9.54
N ARG A 82 -19.64 -5.36 9.20
CA ARG A 82 -20.00 -4.03 9.71
C ARG A 82 -20.11 -4.03 11.24
N LEU A 83 -19.80 -2.89 11.84
CA LEU A 83 -19.90 -2.67 13.29
C LEU A 83 -21.35 -2.42 13.72
N GLY A 84 -21.72 -2.99 14.85
CA GLY A 84 -22.94 -2.71 15.60
C GLY A 84 -22.68 -1.93 16.89
N GLU A 85 -23.75 -1.59 17.60
CA GLU A 85 -23.67 -1.03 18.94
C GLU A 85 -23.07 -2.07 19.92
N GLY A 86 -22.17 -1.63 20.80
CA GLY A 86 -21.47 -2.48 21.76
C GLY A 86 -20.26 -3.24 21.19
N ASP A 87 -20.02 -3.20 19.87
CA ASP A 87 -18.80 -3.77 19.30
C ASP A 87 -17.56 -3.05 19.81
N ALA A 88 -16.45 -3.78 19.97
CA ALA A 88 -15.21 -3.18 20.44
C ALA A 88 -14.38 -2.62 19.30
N VAL A 89 -13.78 -1.45 19.53
CA VAL A 89 -12.80 -0.82 18.64
C VAL A 89 -11.50 -0.62 19.39
N ALA A 90 -10.39 -1.04 18.81
CA ALA A 90 -9.07 -0.78 19.38
C ALA A 90 -8.56 0.58 18.93
N LEU A 91 -8.02 1.37 19.86
CA LEU A 91 -7.34 2.63 19.58
C LEU A 91 -5.85 2.46 19.87
N VAL A 92 -5.03 2.43 18.82
CA VAL A 92 -3.59 2.10 18.88
C VAL A 92 -2.72 3.22 18.31
N ALA A 93 -1.44 3.27 18.72
CA ALA A 93 -0.47 4.25 18.23
C ALA A 93 0.72 3.55 17.54
N PRO A 94 0.56 3.04 16.30
CA PRO A 94 1.60 2.26 15.64
C PRO A 94 2.73 3.12 15.04
N ALA A 95 2.64 4.44 15.13
CA ALA A 95 3.58 5.39 14.53
C ALA A 95 4.12 6.38 15.59
N SER A 96 3.94 7.68 15.38
CA SER A 96 4.31 8.71 16.35
C SER A 96 3.34 8.78 17.51
N TRP A 97 3.78 9.35 18.63
CA TRP A 97 2.89 9.63 19.76
C TRP A 97 1.97 10.80 19.45
N ALA A 98 0.80 10.81 20.08
CA ALA A 98 -0.08 11.97 20.17
C ALA A 98 -0.22 12.42 21.62
N ASP A 99 -0.73 13.62 21.84
CA ASP A 99 -1.01 14.08 23.20
C ASP A 99 -2.12 13.25 23.84
N SER A 100 -2.00 12.98 25.16
CA SER A 100 -2.99 12.17 25.88
C SER A 100 -4.40 12.75 25.76
N ALA A 101 -4.53 14.08 25.75
CA ALA A 101 -5.80 14.76 25.52
C ALA A 101 -6.41 14.41 24.14
N TRP A 102 -5.60 14.27 23.10
CA TRP A 102 -6.06 13.85 21.77
C TRP A 102 -6.49 12.37 21.76
N ILE A 103 -5.75 11.50 22.46
CA ILE A 103 -6.11 10.09 22.61
C ILE A 103 -7.47 9.96 23.33
N GLU A 104 -7.62 10.66 24.45
CA GLU A 104 -8.86 10.68 25.25
C GLU A 104 -10.03 11.27 24.46
N GLN A 105 -9.80 12.37 23.73
CA GLN A 105 -10.81 12.95 22.84
C GLN A 105 -11.24 11.95 21.75
N THR A 106 -10.29 11.30 21.09
CA THR A 106 -10.57 10.30 20.06
C THR A 106 -11.36 9.13 20.65
N ALA A 107 -10.95 8.62 21.82
CA ALA A 107 -11.69 7.59 22.54
C ALA A 107 -13.11 8.04 22.89
N GLY A 108 -13.30 9.27 23.33
CA GLY A 108 -14.61 9.85 23.62
C GLY A 108 -15.52 9.93 22.39
N VAL A 109 -14.97 10.31 21.23
CA VAL A 109 -15.72 10.31 19.95
C VAL A 109 -16.18 8.90 19.58
N LEU A 110 -15.26 7.93 19.60
CA LEU A 110 -15.57 6.53 19.27
C LEU A 110 -16.60 5.93 20.25
N ALA A 111 -16.46 6.21 21.55
CA ALA A 111 -17.42 5.77 22.57
C ALA A 111 -18.79 6.42 22.37
N GLY A 112 -18.83 7.70 21.99
CA GLY A 112 -20.06 8.43 21.66
C GLY A 112 -20.85 7.84 20.48
N TRP A 113 -20.21 7.00 19.66
CA TRP A 113 -20.87 6.26 18.59
C TRP A 113 -21.49 4.93 19.04
N GLY A 114 -21.37 4.59 20.33
CA GLY A 114 -21.92 3.37 20.93
C GLY A 114 -20.96 2.18 20.93
N TRP A 115 -19.65 2.40 20.74
CA TRP A 115 -18.64 1.33 20.70
C TRP A 115 -17.86 1.21 22.01
N GLU A 116 -17.43 -0.01 22.32
CA GLU A 116 -16.49 -0.26 23.43
C GLU A 116 -15.07 0.08 22.98
N VAL A 117 -14.51 1.19 23.47
CA VAL A 117 -13.16 1.61 23.06
C VAL A 117 -12.09 0.96 23.94
N ARG A 118 -11.18 0.23 23.30
CA ARG A 118 -9.99 -0.38 23.93
C ARG A 118 -8.75 0.39 23.53
N VAL A 119 -8.29 1.27 24.41
CA VAL A 119 -7.03 1.98 24.22
C VAL A 119 -5.87 1.00 24.41
N GLY A 120 -4.95 0.96 23.43
CA GLY A 120 -3.75 0.15 23.50
C GLY A 120 -2.93 0.47 24.75
N ARG A 121 -2.26 -0.54 25.32
CA ARG A 121 -1.53 -0.41 26.58
C ARG A 121 -0.42 0.64 26.47
N HIS A 122 0.17 0.77 25.29
CA HIS A 122 1.30 1.62 24.96
C HIS A 122 0.88 2.86 24.15
N ALA A 123 -0.43 3.10 23.97
CA ALA A 123 -0.92 4.22 23.17
C ALA A 123 -0.47 5.60 23.70
N HIS A 124 -0.19 5.72 25.00
CA HIS A 124 0.28 6.94 25.65
C HIS A 124 1.82 7.01 25.81
N ASP A 125 2.55 5.96 25.41
CA ASP A 125 3.99 5.91 25.57
C ASP A 125 4.69 6.92 24.67
N ARG A 126 5.90 7.33 25.06
CA ARG A 126 6.72 8.30 24.33
C ARG A 126 8.17 7.84 24.28
N LEU A 127 8.71 7.73 23.08
CA LEU A 127 10.13 7.43 22.83
C LEU A 127 10.63 8.26 21.64
N GLY A 128 11.23 9.42 21.92
CA GLY A 128 11.59 10.38 20.88
C GLY A 128 10.35 10.85 20.12
N TYR A 129 10.32 10.63 18.81
CA TYR A 129 9.15 10.90 17.96
C TYR A 129 8.19 9.70 17.80
N LEU A 130 8.41 8.58 18.51
CA LEU A 130 7.63 7.34 18.42
C LEU A 130 6.72 7.14 19.64
N ALA A 131 5.59 6.47 19.46
CA ALA A 131 4.68 6.08 20.54
C ALA A 131 5.16 4.83 21.32
N GLY A 132 6.41 4.85 21.78
CA GLY A 132 7.05 3.71 22.44
C GLY A 132 7.99 2.90 21.53
N THR A 133 8.45 1.75 22.03
CA THR A 133 9.36 0.88 21.27
C THR A 133 8.66 0.19 20.10
N ASP A 134 9.41 -0.48 19.22
CA ASP A 134 8.79 -1.28 18.15
C ASP A 134 7.98 -2.45 18.71
N ASP A 135 8.51 -3.11 19.74
CA ASP A 135 7.87 -4.26 20.39
C ASP A 135 6.56 -3.84 21.07
N ASP A 136 6.54 -2.71 21.77
CA ASP A 136 5.36 -2.18 22.45
C ASP A 136 4.24 -1.82 21.46
N ARG A 137 4.59 -1.04 20.42
CA ARG A 137 3.63 -0.63 19.38
C ARG A 137 3.10 -1.82 18.58
N LEU A 138 3.97 -2.78 18.30
CA LEU A 138 3.57 -4.02 17.62
C LEU A 138 2.71 -4.91 18.52
N ALA A 139 3.00 -4.97 19.82
CA ALA A 139 2.23 -5.74 20.79
C ALA A 139 0.79 -5.23 20.86
N ASP A 140 0.57 -3.92 20.94
CA ASP A 140 -0.77 -3.32 20.90
C ASP A 140 -1.51 -3.64 19.59
N LEU A 141 -0.83 -3.48 18.44
CA LEU A 141 -1.42 -3.76 17.14
C LEU A 141 -1.81 -5.23 17.01
N ASN A 142 -0.92 -6.15 17.35
CA ASN A 142 -1.19 -7.58 17.25
C ASN A 142 -2.18 -8.09 18.30
N ALA A 143 -2.23 -7.47 19.48
CA ALA A 143 -3.27 -7.76 20.47
C ALA A 143 -4.65 -7.42 19.91
N ALA A 144 -4.79 -6.24 19.29
CA ALA A 144 -6.04 -5.83 18.64
C ALA A 144 -6.43 -6.75 17.46
N ILE A 145 -5.45 -7.19 16.66
CA ILE A 145 -5.69 -8.15 15.56
C ILE A 145 -6.21 -9.48 16.11
N ARG A 146 -5.59 -10.01 17.17
CA ARG A 146 -5.93 -11.33 17.73
C ARG A 146 -7.20 -11.36 18.57
N ASP A 147 -7.67 -10.21 19.06
CA ASP A 147 -8.86 -10.14 19.89
C ASP A 147 -10.14 -10.29 19.05
N PRO A 148 -10.93 -11.37 19.23
CA PRO A 148 -12.13 -11.60 18.43
C PRO A 148 -13.27 -10.62 18.74
N ARG A 149 -13.19 -9.87 19.85
CA ARG A 149 -14.19 -8.85 20.18
C ARG A 149 -13.91 -7.53 19.47
N VAL A 150 -12.65 -7.28 19.08
CA VAL A 150 -12.28 -6.06 18.34
C VAL A 150 -12.71 -6.20 16.88
N ARG A 151 -13.57 -5.29 16.44
CA ARG A 151 -14.13 -5.26 15.08
C ARG A 151 -13.51 -4.20 14.17
N ALA A 152 -12.81 -3.20 14.71
CA ALA A 152 -12.01 -2.25 13.96
C ALA A 152 -10.78 -1.77 14.76
N ILE A 153 -9.73 -1.38 14.05
CA ILE A 153 -8.50 -0.82 14.63
C ILE A 153 -8.35 0.62 14.15
N VAL A 154 -8.37 1.58 15.06
CA VAL A 154 -8.21 3.01 14.78
C VAL A 154 -6.81 3.44 15.20
N CYS A 155 -6.06 4.04 14.28
CA CYS A 155 -4.76 4.63 14.61
C CYS A 155 -4.97 6.05 15.13
N VAL A 156 -4.39 6.34 16.30
CA VAL A 156 -4.49 7.66 16.96
C VAL A 156 -3.95 8.78 16.06
N THR A 157 -2.79 8.53 15.44
CA THR A 157 -2.11 9.47 14.55
C THR A 157 -1.17 8.74 13.60
N GLY A 158 -0.72 9.44 12.56
CA GLY A 158 0.37 9.02 11.67
C GLY A 158 1.73 9.41 12.24
N GLY A 159 2.53 10.13 11.44
CA GLY A 159 3.86 10.59 11.84
C GLY A 159 4.97 9.70 11.28
N CYS A 160 5.67 8.96 12.14
CA CYS A 160 6.76 8.08 11.72
C CYS A 160 6.75 6.76 12.51
N GLY A 161 7.12 5.68 11.83
CA GLY A 161 7.55 4.45 12.48
C GLY A 161 6.62 3.26 12.31
N SER A 162 5.45 3.41 11.69
CA SER A 162 4.59 2.25 11.37
C SER A 162 5.23 1.34 10.33
N PHE A 163 6.06 1.89 9.44
CA PHE A 163 6.84 1.10 8.48
C PHE A 163 7.77 0.07 9.14
N ARG A 164 8.25 0.35 10.36
CA ARG A 164 9.08 -0.60 11.13
C ARG A 164 8.31 -1.83 11.58
N LEU A 165 6.98 -1.75 11.63
CA LEU A 165 6.11 -2.78 12.17
C LEU A 165 5.62 -3.77 11.11
N VAL A 166 5.70 -3.43 9.82
CA VAL A 166 5.02 -4.17 8.73
C VAL A 166 5.36 -5.66 8.67
N ARG A 167 6.59 -6.05 9.04
CA ARG A 167 7.03 -7.45 9.06
C ARG A 167 6.59 -8.23 10.31
N GLY A 168 6.24 -7.53 11.37
CA GLY A 168 5.79 -8.12 12.63
C GLY A 168 4.29 -8.28 12.74
N VAL A 169 3.51 -7.69 11.81
CA VAL A 169 2.05 -7.79 11.80
C VAL A 169 1.62 -9.25 11.68
N ASP A 170 0.72 -9.68 12.56
CA ASP A 170 0.17 -11.04 12.53
C ASP A 170 -0.87 -11.20 11.41
N VAL A 171 -0.35 -11.37 10.18
CA VAL A 171 -1.17 -11.50 8.97
C VAL A 171 -2.02 -12.76 8.96
N GLU A 172 -1.63 -13.81 9.68
CA GLU A 172 -2.44 -15.03 9.78
C GLU A 172 -3.67 -14.81 10.65
N ALA A 173 -3.50 -14.17 11.81
CA ALA A 173 -4.64 -13.76 12.65
C ALA A 173 -5.56 -12.79 11.90
N LEU A 174 -5.01 -11.82 11.16
CA LEU A 174 -5.80 -10.88 10.36
C LEU A 174 -6.55 -11.56 9.21
N ARG A 175 -5.97 -12.59 8.58
CA ARG A 175 -6.67 -13.39 7.55
C ARG A 175 -7.80 -14.23 8.13
N ALA A 176 -7.62 -14.75 9.34
CA ALA A 176 -8.58 -15.60 10.03
C ALA A 176 -9.78 -14.81 10.55
N ASP A 177 -9.56 -13.62 11.09
CA ASP A 177 -10.60 -12.69 11.54
C ASP A 177 -10.37 -11.27 10.98
N PRO A 178 -10.80 -11.01 9.73
CA PRO A 178 -10.63 -9.71 9.09
C PRO A 178 -11.27 -8.58 9.89
N LYS A 179 -10.50 -7.50 10.10
CA LYS A 179 -10.94 -6.23 10.67
C LYS A 179 -10.22 -5.07 9.99
N PRO A 180 -10.90 -3.95 9.72
CA PRO A 180 -10.31 -2.82 9.02
C PRO A 180 -9.36 -2.06 9.95
N ILE A 181 -8.31 -1.48 9.37
CA ILE A 181 -7.50 -0.45 10.02
C ILE A 181 -7.90 0.93 9.50
N VAL A 182 -7.95 1.92 10.38
CA VAL A 182 -8.26 3.32 10.06
C VAL A 182 -7.05 4.20 10.35
N GLY A 183 -6.62 5.00 9.39
CA GLY A 183 -5.53 5.96 9.53
C GLY A 183 -5.12 6.54 8.17
N TYR A 184 -4.20 7.50 8.15
CA TYR A 184 -3.63 8.04 6.91
C TYR A 184 -2.15 8.42 7.12
N SER A 185 -1.51 9.05 6.12
CA SER A 185 -0.10 9.45 6.21
C SER A 185 0.82 8.23 6.40
N ASP A 186 1.65 8.19 7.46
CA ASP A 186 2.55 7.07 7.80
C ASP A 186 1.83 5.72 7.84
N ILE A 187 0.56 5.69 8.27
CA ILE A 187 -0.27 4.48 8.33
C ILE A 187 -0.47 3.82 6.96
N THR A 188 -0.17 4.53 5.87
CA THR A 188 -0.07 3.96 4.52
C THR A 188 0.78 2.69 4.49
N ALA A 189 1.84 2.60 5.30
CA ALA A 189 2.64 1.38 5.42
C ALA A 189 1.82 0.16 5.89
N LEU A 190 0.94 0.35 6.86
CA LEU A 190 0.05 -0.71 7.34
C LEU A 190 -1.10 -0.96 6.37
N HIS A 191 -1.63 0.07 5.70
CA HIS A 191 -2.62 -0.11 4.62
C HIS A 191 -2.11 -1.04 3.53
N ARG A 192 -0.79 -1.05 3.23
CA ARG A 192 -0.19 -2.01 2.30
C ARG A 192 -0.28 -3.45 2.81
N VAL A 193 -0.03 -3.68 4.10
CA VAL A 193 -0.17 -5.02 4.71
C VAL A 193 -1.63 -5.50 4.65
N TRP A 194 -2.58 -4.62 4.98
CA TRP A 194 -4.02 -4.92 4.89
C TRP A 194 -4.45 -5.28 3.47
N GLN A 195 -4.01 -4.50 2.49
CA GLN A 195 -4.29 -4.79 1.09
C GLN A 195 -3.68 -6.12 0.63
N ALA A 196 -2.43 -6.41 1.01
CA ALA A 196 -1.74 -7.65 0.65
C ALA A 196 -2.45 -8.91 1.20
N VAL A 197 -3.17 -8.81 2.31
CA VAL A 197 -4.01 -9.90 2.83
C VAL A 197 -5.45 -9.89 2.27
N GLY A 198 -5.82 -8.87 1.52
CA GLY A 198 -7.14 -8.69 0.91
C GLY A 198 -8.21 -8.14 1.86
N VAL A 199 -7.81 -7.52 2.96
CA VAL A 199 -8.72 -6.89 3.93
C VAL A 199 -8.82 -5.40 3.63
N PRO A 200 -10.00 -4.86 3.30
CA PRO A 200 -10.18 -3.43 3.14
C PRO A 200 -9.80 -2.62 4.38
N SER A 201 -9.27 -1.42 4.16
CA SER A 201 -8.90 -0.47 5.20
C SER A 201 -9.47 0.91 4.89
N LEU A 202 -9.45 1.83 5.84
CA LEU A 202 -9.97 3.18 5.66
C LEU A 202 -8.81 4.19 5.74
N HIS A 203 -8.57 4.89 4.62
CA HIS A 203 -7.66 6.02 4.57
C HIS A 203 -8.39 7.26 5.09
N GLY A 204 -8.19 7.60 6.36
CA GLY A 204 -8.91 8.67 7.05
C GLY A 204 -8.59 8.75 8.54
N ALA A 205 -9.30 9.61 9.27
CA ALA A 205 -9.05 9.89 10.69
C ALA A 205 -10.27 9.53 11.56
N GLY A 206 -10.05 8.82 12.67
CA GLY A 206 -11.10 8.43 13.62
C GLY A 206 -11.59 9.55 14.55
N ALA A 207 -11.04 10.76 14.42
CA ALA A 207 -11.43 11.98 15.13
C ALA A 207 -11.25 13.19 14.20
N GLY A 208 -11.84 14.34 14.57
CA GLY A 208 -11.89 15.55 13.73
C GLY A 208 -13.20 15.67 12.93
N ALA A 209 -13.32 16.68 12.07
CA ALA A 209 -14.62 17.07 11.50
C ALA A 209 -15.26 16.03 10.56
N HIS A 210 -14.48 15.13 9.95
CA HIS A 210 -14.99 14.04 9.12
C HIS A 210 -14.90 12.65 9.77
N ALA A 211 -14.72 12.58 11.09
CA ALA A 211 -14.77 11.31 11.81
C ALA A 211 -16.10 10.56 11.59
N GLU A 212 -17.21 11.28 11.41
CA GLU A 212 -18.51 10.65 11.10
C GLU A 212 -18.48 9.86 9.78
N THR A 213 -17.64 10.22 8.81
CA THR A 213 -17.47 9.43 7.58
C THR A 213 -16.85 8.06 7.91
N VAL A 214 -15.85 8.00 8.80
CA VAL A 214 -15.31 6.73 9.31
C VAL A 214 -16.42 5.91 9.95
N ARG A 215 -17.24 6.52 10.83
CA ARG A 215 -18.35 5.83 11.47
C ARG A 215 -19.31 5.21 10.45
N LYS A 216 -19.80 6.01 9.51
CA LYS A 216 -20.71 5.57 8.44
C LYS A 216 -20.15 4.37 7.68
N LEU A 217 -18.87 4.42 7.29
CA LEU A 217 -18.23 3.34 6.56
C LEU A 217 -18.07 2.07 7.41
N LEU A 218 -17.71 2.21 8.68
CA LEU A 218 -17.56 1.08 9.60
C LEU A 218 -18.91 0.39 9.91
N ILE A 219 -20.03 1.11 9.92
CA ILE A 219 -21.37 0.52 10.05
C ILE A 219 -21.96 0.02 8.70
N GLY A 220 -21.17 0.06 7.63
CA GLY A 220 -21.52 -0.51 6.33
C GLY A 220 -22.30 0.41 5.38
N ALA A 221 -22.29 1.73 5.61
CA ALA A 221 -22.82 2.67 4.64
C ALA A 221 -22.01 2.62 3.33
N ARG A 222 -22.70 2.85 2.20
CA ARG A 222 -22.02 3.09 0.94
C ARG A 222 -21.37 4.47 0.98
N PRO A 223 -20.09 4.62 0.61
CA PRO A 223 -19.46 5.94 0.53
C PRO A 223 -20.18 6.79 -0.52
N ASP A 224 -20.41 8.06 -0.19
CA ASP A 224 -20.75 9.07 -1.18
C ASP A 224 -19.55 9.25 -2.14
N PRO A 225 -19.79 9.53 -3.44
CA PRO A 225 -18.70 9.87 -4.35
C PRO A 225 -17.90 11.06 -3.82
N VAL A 226 -16.57 10.94 -3.82
CA VAL A 226 -15.69 12.06 -3.49
C VAL A 226 -15.63 12.97 -4.71
N VAL A 227 -15.96 14.23 -4.52
CA VAL A 227 -15.96 15.25 -5.58
C VAL A 227 -14.66 16.05 -5.51
N ALA A 228 -13.99 16.20 -6.65
CA ALA A 228 -12.82 17.05 -6.76
C ALA A 228 -13.21 18.53 -6.74
N ASP A 229 -12.39 19.34 -6.08
CA ASP A 229 -12.50 20.79 -6.13
C ASP A 229 -11.58 21.34 -7.24
N PRO A 230 -12.14 21.92 -8.32
CA PRO A 230 -11.34 22.43 -9.43
C PRO A 230 -10.46 23.63 -9.05
N ASN A 231 -10.72 24.28 -7.91
CA ASN A 231 -9.92 25.40 -7.42
C ASN A 231 -8.79 24.97 -6.48
N ARG A 232 -8.74 23.69 -6.10
CA ARG A 232 -7.71 23.19 -5.20
C ARG A 232 -6.36 23.12 -5.92
N TYR A 233 -5.29 23.48 -5.21
CA TYR A 233 -3.93 23.34 -5.73
C TYR A 233 -3.67 21.90 -6.23
N GLY A 234 -3.13 21.79 -7.44
CA GLY A 234 -2.95 20.50 -8.14
C GLY A 234 -4.13 20.05 -9.01
N ALA A 235 -5.33 20.65 -8.93
CA ALA A 235 -6.49 20.24 -9.74
C ALA A 235 -6.23 20.30 -11.26
N MET A 236 -5.30 21.15 -11.70
CA MET A 236 -4.82 21.26 -13.08
C MET A 236 -4.07 20.03 -13.61
N LEU A 237 -3.79 19.03 -12.77
CA LEU A 237 -3.27 17.71 -13.18
C LEU A 237 -4.36 16.79 -13.74
N THR A 238 -5.64 17.13 -13.53
CA THR A 238 -6.78 16.35 -14.02
C THR A 238 -6.75 16.25 -15.54
N THR A 239 -6.88 15.03 -16.06
CA THR A 239 -7.01 14.75 -17.49
C THR A 239 -8.47 14.45 -17.83
N THR A 240 -8.73 13.89 -19.02
CA THR A 240 -10.05 13.40 -19.42
C THR A 240 -10.17 11.88 -19.27
N GLY A 241 -11.40 11.38 -19.32
CA GLY A 241 -11.71 9.94 -19.33
C GLY A 241 -11.99 9.36 -17.95
N ALA A 242 -12.27 8.05 -17.94
CA ALA A 242 -12.64 7.31 -16.74
C ALA A 242 -11.81 6.03 -16.60
N ALA A 243 -11.61 5.60 -15.35
CA ALA A 243 -10.92 4.38 -14.98
C ALA A 243 -11.73 3.60 -13.95
N THR A 244 -11.68 2.28 -14.04
CA THR A 244 -12.26 1.37 -13.05
C THR A 244 -11.18 0.45 -12.52
N GLY A 245 -11.31 0.03 -11.26
CA GLY A 245 -10.31 -0.82 -10.63
C GLY A 245 -10.57 -1.01 -9.14
N VAL A 246 -9.57 -1.52 -8.44
CA VAL A 246 -9.53 -1.49 -6.97
C VAL A 246 -8.78 -0.24 -6.52
N LEU A 247 -9.34 0.51 -5.57
CA LEU A 247 -8.65 1.67 -5.00
C LEU A 247 -7.50 1.20 -4.12
N ALA A 248 -6.29 1.63 -4.44
CA ALA A 248 -5.06 1.31 -3.74
C ALA A 248 -4.23 2.57 -3.57
N GLY A 249 -3.60 2.80 -2.43
CA GLY A 249 -2.70 3.96 -2.31
C GLY A 249 -2.61 4.56 -0.91
N GLY A 250 -2.40 5.87 -0.89
CA GLY A 250 -2.17 6.68 0.31
C GLY A 250 -0.99 7.63 0.12
N ASN A 251 -0.16 7.76 1.14
CA ASN A 251 1.02 8.63 1.12
C ASN A 251 2.07 8.14 0.11
N LEU A 252 2.43 8.98 -0.85
CA LEU A 252 3.37 8.64 -1.94
C LEU A 252 4.71 8.08 -1.45
N GLU A 253 5.33 8.73 -0.47
CA GLU A 253 6.63 8.29 0.03
C GLU A 253 6.54 6.93 0.73
N LEU A 254 5.50 6.70 1.53
CA LEU A 254 5.32 5.41 2.18
C LEU A 254 4.98 4.33 1.16
N LEU A 255 4.25 4.63 0.09
CA LEU A 255 4.04 3.68 -1.01
C LEU A 255 5.38 3.26 -1.63
N ALA A 256 6.23 4.21 -1.98
CA ALA A 256 7.55 3.94 -2.56
C ALA A 256 8.45 3.14 -1.59
N ARG A 257 8.48 3.50 -0.31
CA ARG A 257 9.27 2.80 0.72
C ARG A 257 8.83 1.34 0.90
N ASN A 258 7.59 0.98 0.61
CA ASN A 258 7.10 -0.39 0.72
C ASN A 258 7.55 -1.32 -0.41
N VAL A 259 8.07 -0.78 -1.53
CA VAL A 259 8.57 -1.59 -2.64
C VAL A 259 9.68 -2.53 -2.15
N GLY A 260 9.48 -3.83 -2.34
CA GLY A 260 10.41 -4.87 -1.91
C GLY A 260 10.35 -5.24 -0.42
N VAL A 261 9.45 -4.62 0.36
CA VAL A 261 9.23 -4.94 1.78
C VAL A 261 7.91 -5.66 1.98
N VAL A 262 6.84 -5.15 1.38
CA VAL A 262 5.52 -5.80 1.33
C VAL A 262 5.26 -6.16 -0.13
N GLU A 263 4.90 -7.41 -0.41
CA GLU A 263 4.50 -7.81 -1.76
C GLU A 263 3.08 -7.31 -2.03
N PHE A 264 2.91 -6.55 -3.11
CA PHE A 264 1.62 -6.08 -3.59
C PHE A 264 1.64 -5.99 -5.11
N ASP A 265 0.47 -6.12 -5.70
CA ASP A 265 0.22 -5.96 -7.12
C ASP A 265 -0.74 -4.80 -7.32
N LEU A 266 -0.41 -3.85 -8.19
CA LEU A 266 -1.27 -2.71 -8.54
C LEU A 266 -1.84 -2.83 -9.94
N GLU A 267 -1.62 -3.94 -10.65
CA GLU A 267 -2.21 -4.15 -11.96
C GLU A 267 -3.74 -4.04 -11.88
N GLY A 268 -4.31 -3.19 -12.74
CA GLY A 268 -5.74 -2.88 -12.76
C GLY A 268 -6.25 -2.00 -11.60
N CYS A 269 -5.39 -1.54 -10.70
CA CYS A 269 -5.79 -0.63 -9.62
C CYS A 269 -5.93 0.82 -10.09
N VAL A 270 -6.83 1.56 -9.43
CA VAL A 270 -6.77 3.02 -9.41
C VAL A 270 -5.87 3.43 -8.24
N LEU A 271 -4.81 4.17 -8.53
CA LEU A 271 -3.79 4.56 -7.55
C LEU A 271 -4.17 5.89 -6.88
N LEU A 272 -4.43 5.88 -5.59
CA LEU A 272 -4.56 7.08 -4.76
C LEU A 272 -3.18 7.57 -4.30
N LEU A 273 -2.86 8.83 -4.57
CA LEU A 273 -1.64 9.49 -4.11
C LEU A 273 -1.99 10.76 -3.32
N GLU A 274 -1.42 10.89 -2.14
CA GLU A 274 -1.30 12.16 -1.42
C GLU A 274 0.16 12.39 -1.01
N ALA A 275 0.55 13.65 -0.88
CA ALA A 275 1.91 14.03 -0.52
C ALA A 275 1.90 15.30 0.34
N ASN A 276 2.95 15.47 1.14
CA ASN A 276 3.16 16.68 1.94
C ASN A 276 4.55 17.26 1.67
N ARG A 277 4.71 18.58 1.83
CA ARG A 277 5.96 19.30 1.53
C ARG A 277 7.12 18.89 2.43
N ALA A 278 6.90 18.23 3.56
CA ALA A 278 8.02 17.74 4.37
C ALA A 278 8.98 16.84 3.55
N ALA A 279 8.48 16.24 2.46
CA ALA A 279 9.25 15.55 1.42
C ALA A 279 10.20 16.47 0.61
N GLY A 280 9.72 17.63 0.15
CA GLY A 280 10.33 18.43 -0.92
C GLY A 280 10.16 17.82 -2.33
N LEU A 281 10.37 18.62 -3.38
CA LEU A 281 10.15 18.20 -4.78
C LEU A 281 11.00 16.99 -5.17
N GLY A 282 12.28 17.00 -4.78
CA GLY A 282 13.20 15.91 -5.11
C GLY A 282 12.85 14.56 -4.45
N MET A 283 12.09 14.54 -3.35
CA MET A 283 11.64 13.27 -2.77
C MET A 283 10.40 12.75 -3.48
N VAL A 284 9.50 13.63 -3.93
CA VAL A 284 8.35 13.27 -4.79
C VAL A 284 8.86 12.62 -6.08
N ASP A 285 9.82 13.24 -6.76
CA ASP A 285 10.43 12.70 -7.98
C ASP A 285 11.05 11.30 -7.74
N ARG A 286 11.86 11.14 -6.68
CA ARG A 286 12.50 9.86 -6.36
C ARG A 286 11.48 8.77 -6.01
N ALA A 287 10.43 9.11 -5.27
CA ALA A 287 9.37 8.16 -4.90
C ALA A 287 8.64 7.66 -6.16
N LEU A 288 8.25 8.57 -7.06
CA LEU A 288 7.62 8.20 -8.33
C LEU A 288 8.58 7.42 -9.23
N THR A 289 9.86 7.82 -9.29
CA THR A 289 10.89 7.09 -10.01
C THR A 289 11.02 5.66 -9.53
N GLN A 290 11.11 5.45 -8.22
CA GLN A 290 11.18 4.12 -7.64
C GLN A 290 9.94 3.28 -7.97
N LEU A 291 8.73 3.84 -7.87
CA LEU A 291 7.48 3.13 -8.17
C LEU A 291 7.37 2.77 -9.66
N ILE A 292 7.81 3.65 -10.55
CA ILE A 292 7.83 3.40 -12.01
C ILE A 292 8.87 2.33 -12.35
N ASP A 293 10.12 2.52 -11.94
CA ASP A 293 11.26 1.70 -12.37
C ASP A 293 11.28 0.31 -11.72
N SER A 294 10.63 0.15 -10.56
CA SER A 294 10.38 -1.17 -9.96
C SER A 294 9.29 -1.96 -10.67
N GLY A 295 8.55 -1.34 -11.59
CA GLY A 295 7.39 -1.93 -12.24
C GLY A 295 6.13 -1.96 -11.37
N SER A 296 6.14 -1.37 -10.17
CA SER A 296 4.97 -1.36 -9.29
C SER A 296 3.78 -0.62 -9.89
N LEU A 297 3.99 0.35 -10.79
CA LEU A 297 2.92 1.07 -11.48
C LEU A 297 2.54 0.47 -12.84
N ALA A 298 3.13 -0.66 -13.22
CA ALA A 298 2.80 -1.31 -14.49
C ALA A 298 1.34 -1.79 -14.46
N GLY A 299 0.55 -1.34 -15.44
CA GLY A 299 -0.83 -1.80 -15.63
C GLY A 299 -1.86 -1.19 -14.68
N ILE A 300 -1.54 -0.14 -13.91
CA ILE A 300 -2.57 0.63 -13.19
C ILE A 300 -3.59 1.20 -14.20
N SER A 301 -4.84 1.40 -13.78
CA SER A 301 -5.91 1.87 -14.66
C SER A 301 -6.17 3.37 -14.57
N GLY A 302 -5.78 4.04 -13.48
CA GLY A 302 -5.97 5.47 -13.26
C GLY A 302 -5.24 5.98 -12.02
N VAL A 303 -5.15 7.30 -11.88
CA VAL A 303 -4.51 7.96 -10.73
C VAL A 303 -5.46 8.99 -10.09
N ALA A 304 -5.77 8.81 -8.82
CA ALA A 304 -6.46 9.77 -7.97
C ALA A 304 -5.43 10.56 -7.16
N ILE A 305 -5.41 11.89 -7.29
CA ILE A 305 -4.50 12.77 -6.55
C ILE A 305 -5.30 13.50 -5.48
N GLY A 306 -4.97 13.20 -4.23
CA GLY A 306 -5.46 13.86 -3.04
C GLY A 306 -4.72 15.17 -2.76
N ILE A 307 -4.57 15.49 -1.48
CA ILE A 307 -3.93 16.73 -1.04
C ILE A 307 -2.42 16.71 -1.29
N LEU A 308 -1.92 17.85 -1.77
CA LEU A 308 -0.49 18.17 -1.91
C LEU A 308 -0.11 19.21 -0.84
N GLU A 309 -0.15 18.80 0.42
CA GLU A 309 -0.09 19.70 1.57
C GLU A 309 1.20 20.51 1.59
N GLY A 310 1.07 21.83 1.73
CA GLY A 310 2.19 22.73 1.91
C GLY A 310 3.03 22.97 0.65
N PHE A 311 2.68 22.41 -0.51
CA PHE A 311 3.37 22.66 -1.77
C PHE A 311 2.89 23.92 -2.49
N GLU A 312 1.70 24.43 -2.18
CA GLU A 312 1.18 25.66 -2.80
C GLU A 312 2.13 26.85 -2.53
N GLY A 313 2.58 27.49 -3.61
CA GLY A 313 3.54 28.60 -3.55
C GLY A 313 4.99 28.18 -3.27
N TYR A 314 5.30 26.88 -3.25
CA TYR A 314 6.67 26.37 -3.09
C TYR A 314 7.27 25.95 -4.44
N GLU A 315 8.41 26.55 -4.77
CA GLU A 315 9.15 26.28 -6.01
C GLU A 315 10.64 26.01 -5.73
N ASP A 316 11.30 25.21 -6.57
CA ASP A 316 12.76 25.04 -6.63
C ASP A 316 13.21 25.05 -8.09
N ARG A 317 13.99 26.08 -8.49
CA ARG A 317 14.50 26.28 -9.86
C ARG A 317 13.39 26.21 -10.92
N ASP A 318 12.39 27.06 -10.75
CA ASP A 318 11.25 27.26 -11.66
C ASP A 318 10.33 26.02 -11.81
N TRP A 319 10.41 25.07 -10.88
CA TRP A 319 9.52 23.91 -10.81
C TRP A 319 8.74 23.90 -9.50
N ASP A 320 7.48 23.49 -9.59
CA ASP A 320 6.66 23.12 -8.43
C ASP A 320 6.37 21.60 -8.41
N VAL A 321 5.54 21.15 -7.47
CA VAL A 321 5.18 19.72 -7.39
C VAL A 321 4.26 19.28 -8.52
N VAL A 322 3.47 20.20 -9.09
CA VAL A 322 2.59 19.93 -10.22
C VAL A 322 3.42 19.60 -11.45
N ASP A 323 4.53 20.30 -11.68
CA ASP A 323 5.44 19.99 -12.79
C ASP A 323 6.05 18.59 -12.65
N VAL A 324 6.53 18.23 -11.46
CA VAL A 324 7.04 16.88 -11.16
C VAL A 324 5.98 15.81 -11.41
N LEU A 325 4.78 16.00 -10.84
CA LEU A 325 3.69 15.02 -10.99
C LEU A 325 3.26 14.89 -12.45
N ARG A 326 3.14 16.01 -13.18
CA ARG A 326 2.75 16.04 -14.59
C ARG A 326 3.76 15.27 -15.44
N GLU A 327 5.06 15.51 -15.24
CA GLU A 327 6.11 14.83 -15.98
C GLU A 327 6.10 13.32 -15.70
N ARG A 328 6.14 12.93 -14.41
CA ARG A 328 6.27 11.51 -14.02
C ARG A 328 5.01 10.69 -14.31
N LEU A 329 3.82 11.21 -13.95
CA LEU A 329 2.55 10.49 -14.12
C LEU A 329 2.08 10.52 -15.58
N GLY A 330 2.46 11.54 -16.35
CA GLY A 330 2.15 11.63 -17.78
C GLY A 330 2.76 10.50 -18.62
N LEU A 331 3.74 9.77 -18.09
CA LEU A 331 4.32 8.56 -18.69
C LEU A 331 3.37 7.36 -18.65
N LEU A 332 2.44 7.33 -17.70
CA LEU A 332 1.57 6.18 -17.45
C LEU A 332 0.40 6.10 -18.45
N LYS A 333 0.04 7.22 -19.10
CA LYS A 333 -1.03 7.31 -20.11
C LYS A 333 -2.38 6.77 -19.63
N VAL A 334 -2.70 7.01 -18.36
CA VAL A 334 -3.98 6.68 -17.72
C VAL A 334 -4.72 7.95 -17.31
N PRO A 335 -6.06 7.89 -17.11
CA PRO A 335 -6.81 9.00 -16.55
C PRO A 335 -6.28 9.42 -15.18
N ILE A 336 -6.13 10.74 -14.98
CA ILE A 336 -5.75 11.35 -13.72
C ILE A 336 -6.90 12.24 -13.26
N LEU A 337 -7.34 12.06 -12.01
CA LEU A 337 -8.26 12.96 -11.32
C LEU A 337 -7.55 13.57 -10.12
N ALA A 338 -7.37 14.88 -10.11
CA ALA A 338 -6.73 15.61 -9.03
C ALA A 338 -7.71 16.57 -8.32
N GLY A 339 -7.27 17.20 -7.24
CA GLY A 339 -8.11 18.13 -6.45
C GLY A 339 -9.05 17.42 -5.48
N LEU A 340 -8.81 16.14 -5.18
CA LEU A 340 -9.60 15.39 -4.21
C LEU A 340 -9.27 15.82 -2.77
N PRO A 341 -10.25 16.03 -1.88
CA PRO A 341 -10.04 16.41 -0.49
C PRO A 341 -9.63 15.23 0.40
N VAL A 342 -8.66 14.42 -0.04
CA VAL A 342 -8.21 13.18 0.63
C VAL A 342 -6.74 13.30 1.00
N GLY A 343 -6.38 13.01 2.25
CA GLY A 343 -4.98 13.07 2.73
C GLY A 343 -4.78 14.16 3.78
N HIS A 344 -3.71 14.95 3.69
CA HIS A 344 -3.38 15.98 4.69
C HIS A 344 -4.18 17.29 4.48
N ASP A 345 -5.49 17.24 4.74
CA ASP A 345 -6.36 18.41 4.89
C ASP A 345 -6.72 18.57 6.38
N PRO A 346 -7.02 19.79 6.90
CA PRO A 346 -7.59 19.93 8.24
C PRO A 346 -8.81 19.04 8.48
N ASN A 347 -9.59 18.78 7.42
CA ASN A 347 -10.75 17.91 7.45
C ASN A 347 -10.68 16.97 6.23
N PRO A 348 -9.99 15.83 6.33
CA PRO A 348 -9.83 14.95 5.19
C PRO A 348 -11.03 14.02 5.01
N VAL A 349 -11.48 13.89 3.77
CA VAL A 349 -12.49 12.90 3.38
C VAL A 349 -11.88 11.51 3.51
N THR A 350 -12.59 10.63 4.21
CA THR A 350 -12.18 9.23 4.36
C THR A 350 -12.58 8.43 3.12
N VAL A 351 -11.65 7.63 2.60
CA VAL A 351 -11.91 6.71 1.49
C VAL A 351 -11.55 5.27 1.86
N PRO A 352 -12.34 4.28 1.44
CA PRO A 352 -11.99 2.87 1.61
C PRO A 352 -10.94 2.43 0.60
N LEU A 353 -9.90 1.74 1.05
CA LEU A 353 -8.89 1.09 0.23
C LEU A 353 -9.18 -0.40 0.11
N GLY A 354 -8.73 -1.03 -0.98
CA GLY A 354 -8.94 -2.45 -1.25
C GLY A 354 -10.36 -2.78 -1.72
N VAL A 355 -11.13 -1.79 -2.16
CA VAL A 355 -12.49 -1.96 -2.71
C VAL A 355 -12.56 -1.52 -4.17
N ALA A 356 -13.54 -2.02 -4.91
CA ALA A 356 -13.81 -1.56 -6.26
C ALA A 356 -14.13 -0.05 -6.29
N CYS A 357 -13.66 0.66 -7.30
CA CYS A 357 -13.93 2.07 -7.50
C CYS A 357 -14.07 2.44 -8.99
N VAL A 358 -14.67 3.60 -9.21
CA VAL A 358 -14.73 4.29 -10.50
C VAL A 358 -14.17 5.69 -10.29
N LEU A 359 -13.16 6.03 -11.08
CA LEU A 359 -12.61 7.38 -11.21
C LEU A 359 -13.14 7.94 -12.53
N ASP A 360 -13.80 9.08 -12.47
CA ASP A 360 -14.30 9.81 -13.64
C ASP A 360 -13.68 11.21 -13.62
N ALA A 361 -12.70 11.43 -14.49
CA ALA A 361 -11.96 12.68 -14.55
C ALA A 361 -12.77 13.80 -15.24
N ASP A 362 -13.68 13.43 -16.15
CA ASP A 362 -14.57 14.38 -16.82
C ASP A 362 -15.67 14.88 -15.86
N ALA A 363 -16.22 14.00 -15.03
CA ALA A 363 -17.19 14.35 -13.99
C ALA A 363 -16.55 14.89 -12.69
N GLY A 364 -15.24 14.72 -12.53
CA GLY A 364 -14.53 15.14 -11.31
C GLY A 364 -14.87 14.30 -10.08
N THR A 365 -15.10 12.98 -10.22
CA THR A 365 -15.57 12.14 -9.12
C THR A 365 -14.77 10.84 -8.93
N LEU A 366 -14.60 10.44 -7.67
CA LEU A 366 -14.10 9.13 -7.26
C LEU A 366 -15.18 8.42 -6.43
N ALA A 367 -15.81 7.39 -7.01
CA ALA A 367 -16.85 6.60 -6.36
C ALA A 367 -16.31 5.23 -5.94
N CYS A 368 -16.52 4.83 -4.68
CA CYS A 368 -16.04 3.56 -4.15
C CYS A 368 -17.18 2.59 -3.78
N GLY A 369 -16.86 1.31 -3.76
CA GLY A 369 -17.70 0.26 -3.19
C GLY A 369 -17.66 0.25 -1.66
N PRO A 370 -18.51 -0.56 -1.01
CA PRO A 370 -18.52 -0.70 0.43
C PRO A 370 -17.27 -1.46 0.94
N ALA A 371 -16.72 -1.01 2.07
CA ALA A 371 -15.59 -1.68 2.74
C ALA A 371 -16.02 -2.77 3.73
N MET A 372 -17.31 -2.81 4.11
CA MET A 372 -17.88 -3.81 5.01
C MET A 372 -18.86 -4.73 4.27
N ARG A 373 -19.17 -5.88 4.87
CA ARG A 373 -20.19 -6.83 4.40
C ARG A 373 -21.62 -6.49 4.82
#